data_AF-A0A7X6WXH7-F1
#
_entry.id   AF-A0A7X6WXH7-F1
#
_cell.length_a   1.000
_cell.length_b   1.000
_cell.length_c   1.000
_cell.angle_alpha   90.00
_cell.angle_beta   90.00
_cell.angle_gamma   90.00
#
_symmetry.space_group_name_H-M   'P 1'
#
loop_
_entity.id
_entity.type
_entity.pdbx_description
1 polymer ?
#
loop_
_entity_poly.entity_id
_entity_poly.type
_entity_poly.pdbx_seq_one_letter_code
_entity_poly.pdbx_strand_id
1 'polypeptide(L)'
;FVQPSQDTFAAAAANADWNSAPGMGVVLTNEPGAESWPITAASFILMHKSQDKPANGKAVLDFFDWAFKNGQEMAAELDYVPMPESVVSQIKDVWTTEVKAADGSQIWK
;
A
#
# COMPACT_ATOMS: atom_id res chain seq x y z
N PHE A 1 21.71 -16.54 4.34
CA PHE A 1 21.70 -15.11 4.67
C PHE A 1 21.25 -14.37 3.42
N VAL A 2 20.22 -13.54 3.54
CA VAL A 2 19.66 -12.76 2.43
C VAL A 2 20.42 -11.43 2.32
N GLN A 3 20.61 -10.89 1.12
CA GLN A 3 21.24 -9.58 0.90
C GLN A 3 20.18 -8.49 0.74
N PRO A 4 20.44 -7.24 1.13
CA PRO A 4 19.47 -6.16 0.94
C PRO A 4 19.34 -5.84 -0.55
N SER A 5 18.12 -5.91 -1.08
CA SER A 5 17.79 -5.60 -2.47
C SER A 5 16.32 -5.23 -2.59
N GLN A 6 15.93 -4.56 -3.68
CA GLN A 6 14.51 -4.27 -3.94
C GLN A 6 13.64 -5.54 -3.89
N ASP A 7 14.12 -6.65 -4.47
CA ASP A 7 13.42 -7.93 -4.48
C ASP A 7 13.20 -8.50 -3.08
N THR A 8 14.19 -8.38 -2.18
CA THR A 8 14.12 -8.96 -0.83
C THR A 8 13.30 -8.11 0.13
N PHE A 9 13.26 -6.79 -0.09
CA PHE A 9 12.32 -5.89 0.57
C PHE A 9 10.88 -6.14 0.09
N ALA A 10 10.68 -6.31 -1.22
CA ALA A 10 9.38 -6.63 -1.81
C ALA A 10 8.87 -7.99 -1.33
N ALA A 11 9.75 -8.99 -1.17
CA ALA A 11 9.42 -10.29 -0.61
C ALA A 11 8.91 -10.20 0.83
N ALA A 12 9.54 -9.36 1.68
CA ALA A 12 9.05 -9.12 3.04
C ALA A 12 7.64 -8.51 3.02
N ALA A 13 7.40 -7.50 2.17
CA ALA A 13 6.07 -6.91 2.00
C ALA A 13 5.03 -7.90 1.44
N ALA A 14 5.41 -8.79 0.53
CA ALA A 14 4.51 -9.78 -0.05
C ALA A 14 4.08 -10.88 0.93
N ASN A 15 4.94 -11.22 1.89
CA ASN A 15 4.69 -12.26 2.89
C ASN A 15 4.01 -11.74 4.17
N ALA A 16 3.89 -10.42 4.32
CA ALA A 16 3.26 -9.80 5.47
C ALA A 16 1.74 -10.00 5.48
N ASP A 17 1.18 -10.21 6.68
CA ASP A 17 -0.27 -10.21 6.89
C ASP A 17 -0.78 -8.78 7.07
N TRP A 18 -1.09 -8.12 5.95
CA TRP A 18 -1.59 -6.75 5.89
C TRP A 18 -2.93 -6.50 6.61
N ASN A 19 -3.65 -7.56 6.99
CA ASN A 19 -4.92 -7.46 7.73
C ASN A 19 -4.75 -7.69 9.23
N SER A 20 -3.55 -8.02 9.69
CA SER A 20 -3.26 -8.29 11.12
C SER A 20 -3.48 -7.09 12.04
N ALA A 21 -3.54 -5.88 11.49
CA ALA A 21 -3.74 -4.63 12.24
C ALA A 21 -4.70 -3.67 11.52
N PRO A 22 -5.48 -2.85 12.26
CA PRO A 22 -6.36 -1.84 11.66
C PRO A 22 -5.60 -0.87 10.74
N GLY A 23 -6.17 -0.58 9.58
CA GLY A 23 -5.60 0.38 8.64
C GLY A 23 -4.28 -0.06 8.00
N MET A 24 -4.01 -1.37 7.95
CA MET A 24 -2.78 -1.94 7.37
C MET A 24 -1.50 -1.50 8.09
N GLY A 25 -1.57 -1.15 9.38
CA GLY A 25 -0.44 -0.71 10.21
C GLY A 25 0.50 -1.85 10.62
N VAL A 26 0.99 -2.61 9.65
CA VAL A 26 1.84 -3.80 9.85
C VAL A 26 3.30 -3.42 10.02
N VAL A 27 3.99 -4.16 10.89
CA VAL A 27 5.42 -4.02 11.13
C VAL A 27 6.18 -5.04 10.30
N LEU A 28 6.84 -4.60 9.24
CA LEU A 28 7.53 -5.47 8.26
C LEU A 28 8.92 -5.98 8.71
N THR A 29 9.20 -5.97 10.01
CA THR A 29 10.47 -6.50 10.54
C THR A 29 10.36 -7.99 10.78
N ASN A 30 11.34 -8.77 10.30
CA ASN A 30 11.37 -10.24 10.41
C ASN A 30 10.13 -10.93 9.82
N GLU A 31 9.61 -10.43 8.71
CA GLU A 31 8.54 -11.11 7.97
C GLU A 31 8.99 -12.51 7.50
N PRO A 32 8.07 -13.48 7.42
CA PRO A 32 8.40 -14.84 6.99
C PRO A 32 8.81 -14.87 5.51
N GLY A 33 9.46 -15.96 5.09
CA GLY A 33 9.91 -16.17 3.71
C GLY A 33 11.43 -16.19 3.57
N ALA A 34 11.94 -17.09 2.72
CA ALA A 34 13.38 -17.30 2.55
C ALA A 34 14.12 -16.07 1.98
N GLU A 35 13.41 -15.26 1.18
CA GLU A 35 13.93 -14.06 0.53
C GLU A 35 13.55 -12.76 1.25
N SER A 36 12.89 -12.83 2.41
CA SER A 36 12.44 -11.65 3.14
C SER A 36 13.59 -10.97 3.86
N TRP A 37 13.88 -9.72 3.50
CA TRP A 37 14.87 -8.92 4.24
C TRP A 37 14.33 -8.55 5.64
N PRO A 38 15.10 -8.78 6.72
CA PRO A 38 14.60 -8.69 8.09
C PRO A 38 14.28 -7.27 8.59
N ILE A 39 14.80 -6.22 7.94
CA ILE A 39 14.60 -4.82 8.35
C ILE A 39 13.97 -4.05 7.19
N THR A 40 12.67 -4.26 6.99
CA THR A 40 11.86 -3.59 5.98
C THR A 40 10.82 -2.71 6.67
N ALA A 41 10.43 -1.60 6.05
CA ALA A 41 9.37 -0.73 6.55
C ALA A 41 8.57 -0.14 5.38
N ALA A 42 7.27 0.04 5.59
CA ALA A 42 6.40 0.78 4.69
C ALA A 42 6.23 2.23 5.18
N SER A 43 5.95 3.13 4.24
CA SER A 43 5.48 4.49 4.51
C SER A 43 4.01 4.58 4.14
N PHE A 44 3.25 5.43 4.83
CA PHE A 44 1.80 5.44 4.77
C PHE A 44 1.24 6.80 4.38
N ILE A 45 0.11 6.76 3.68
CA ILE A 45 -0.76 7.91 3.43
C ILE A 45 -1.97 7.80 4.33
N LEU A 46 -2.29 8.89 5.04
CA LEU A 46 -3.48 8.96 5.89
C LEU A 46 -4.59 9.70 5.18
N MET A 47 -5.78 9.12 5.20
CA MET A 47 -7.01 9.72 4.67
C MET A 47 -8.16 9.54 5.65
N HIS A 48 -9.08 10.49 5.67
CA HIS A 48 -10.34 10.34 6.39
C HIS A 48 -11.19 9.23 5.75
N LYS A 49 -11.79 8.37 6.58
CA LYS A 49 -12.75 7.35 6.12
C LYS A 49 -14.02 7.98 5.55
N SER A 50 -14.53 9.01 6.22
CA SER A 50 -15.62 9.86 5.74
C SER A 50 -15.06 11.08 5.02
N GLN A 51 -15.36 11.21 3.73
CA GLN A 51 -14.89 12.29 2.88
C GLN A 51 -15.98 13.36 2.75
N ASP A 52 -15.82 14.47 3.46
CA ASP A 52 -16.73 15.64 3.36
C ASP A 52 -16.65 16.31 1.97
N LYS A 53 -15.53 16.10 1.26
CA LYS A 53 -15.32 16.52 -0.12
C LYS A 53 -15.04 15.29 -0.99
N PRO A 54 -16.08 14.51 -1.36
CA PRO A 54 -15.91 13.23 -2.08
C PRO A 54 -15.09 13.34 -3.36
N ALA A 55 -15.23 14.43 -4.11
CA ALA A 55 -14.47 14.68 -5.33
C ALA A 55 -12.95 14.79 -5.07
N ASN A 56 -12.55 15.43 -3.96
CA ASN A 56 -11.14 15.53 -3.58
C ASN A 56 -10.60 14.18 -3.13
N GLY A 57 -11.35 13.46 -2.29
CA GLY A 57 -10.99 12.12 -1.84
C GLY A 57 -10.78 11.19 -3.04
N LYS A 58 -11.71 11.20 -4.00
CA LYS A 58 -11.61 10.42 -5.23
C LYS A 58 -10.37 10.81 -6.06
N ALA A 59 -10.09 12.09 -6.24
CA ALA A 59 -8.91 12.53 -6.99
C ALA A 59 -7.59 12.07 -6.35
N VAL A 60 -7.52 12.03 -5.01
CA VAL A 60 -6.37 11.48 -4.29
C VAL A 60 -6.23 9.98 -4.54
N LEU A 61 -7.32 9.21 -4.48
CA LEU A 61 -7.29 7.77 -4.78
C LEU A 61 -6.89 7.51 -6.25
N ASP A 62 -7.43 8.29 -7.20
CA ASP A 62 -7.05 8.19 -8.62
C ASP A 62 -5.56 8.49 -8.83
N PHE A 63 -4.99 9.47 -8.10
CA PHE A 63 -3.56 9.78 -8.14
C PHE A 63 -2.71 8.60 -7.67
N PHE A 64 -3.03 7.99 -6.53
CA PHE A 64 -2.27 6.84 -6.03
C PHE A 64 -2.49 5.57 -6.85
N ASP A 65 -3.68 5.34 -7.40
CA ASP A 65 -3.90 4.26 -8.37
C ASP A 65 -3.04 4.44 -9.63
N TRP A 66 -2.94 5.67 -10.14
CA TRP A 66 -2.03 5.97 -11.25
C TRP A 66 -0.57 5.75 -10.85
N ALA A 67 -0.17 6.18 -9.65
CA ALA A 67 1.20 5.98 -9.16
C ALA A 67 1.55 4.48 -9.02
N PHE A 68 0.65 3.65 -8.50
CA PHE A 68 0.88 2.20 -8.43
C PHE A 68 0.98 1.54 -9.80
N LYS A 69 0.26 2.07 -10.80
CA LYS A 69 0.25 1.52 -12.17
C LYS A 69 1.43 1.98 -13.03
N ASN A 70 1.85 3.24 -12.90
CA ASN A 70 2.77 3.88 -13.84
C ASN A 70 4.06 4.40 -13.16
N GLY A 71 4.10 4.44 -11.82
CA GLY A 71 5.19 5.03 -11.06
C GLY A 71 6.23 4.05 -10.54
N GLN A 72 6.17 2.77 -10.92
CA GLN A 72 7.09 1.75 -10.41
C GLN A 72 8.54 2.05 -10.79
N GLU A 73 8.80 2.43 -12.05
CA GLU A 73 10.14 2.81 -12.51
C GLU A 73 10.64 4.08 -11.81
N MET A 74 9.79 5.10 -11.67
CA MET A 74 10.12 6.33 -10.94
C MET A 74 10.46 6.07 -9.46
N ALA A 75 9.78 5.13 -8.81
CA ALA A 75 10.10 4.73 -7.44
C ALA A 75 11.47 4.03 -7.39
N ALA A 76 11.73 3.11 -8.31
CA ALA A 76 12.99 2.37 -8.37
C ALA A 76 14.19 3.28 -8.65
N GLU A 77 14.05 4.31 -9.49
CA GLU A 77 15.08 5.33 -9.75
C GLU A 77 15.46 6.15 -8.49
N LEU A 78 14.55 6.23 -7.51
CA LEU A 78 14.76 6.90 -6.23
C LEU A 78 15.11 5.90 -5.11
N ASP A 79 15.50 4.68 -5.45
CA ASP A 79 15.80 3.58 -4.53
C ASP A 79 14.63 3.14 -3.63
N TYR A 80 13.40 3.52 -3.97
CA TYR A 80 12.20 2.99 -3.33
C TYR A 80 11.77 1.68 -3.97
N VAL A 81 11.19 0.81 -3.14
CA VAL A 81 10.71 -0.51 -3.56
C VAL A 81 9.27 -0.37 -4.05
N PRO A 82 8.98 -0.69 -5.33
CA PRO A 82 7.61 -0.73 -5.82
C PRO A 82 6.79 -1.74 -5.01
N MET A 83 5.56 -1.37 -4.68
CA MET A 83 4.70 -2.27 -3.92
C MET A 83 4.27 -3.47 -4.78
N PRO A 84 4.36 -4.72 -4.28
CA PRO A 84 3.88 -5.90 -4.98
C PRO A 84 2.40 -5.76 -5.38
N GLU A 85 2.05 -6.25 -6.56
CA GLU A 85 0.70 -6.15 -7.11
C GLU A 85 -0.35 -6.77 -6.18
N SER A 86 -0.02 -7.87 -5.50
CA SER A 86 -0.90 -8.52 -4.51
C SER A 86 -1.24 -7.61 -3.34
N VAL A 87 -0.30 -6.76 -2.89
CA VAL A 87 -0.52 -5.81 -1.81
C VAL A 87 -1.29 -4.59 -2.33
N VAL A 88 -0.98 -4.12 -3.55
CA VAL A 88 -1.75 -3.05 -4.22
C VAL A 88 -3.22 -3.43 -4.37
N SER A 89 -3.52 -4.70 -4.70
CA SER A 89 -4.91 -5.18 -4.75
C SER A 89 -5.60 -5.04 -3.39
N GLN A 90 -4.95 -5.50 -2.31
CA GLN A 90 -5.49 -5.38 -0.95
C GLN A 90 -5.74 -3.92 -0.55
N ILE A 91 -4.83 -3.01 -0.90
CA ILE A 91 -5.00 -1.56 -0.67
C ILE A 91 -6.29 -1.05 -1.36
N LYS A 92 -6.53 -1.45 -2.61
CA LYS A 92 -7.72 -1.02 -3.36
C LYS A 92 -9.01 -1.61 -2.78
N ASP A 93 -8.97 -2.85 -2.30
CA ASP A 93 -10.10 -3.47 -1.60
C ASP A 93 -10.45 -2.67 -0.33
N VAL A 94 -9.44 -2.25 0.44
CA VAL A 94 -9.61 -1.37 1.59
C VAL A 94 -10.23 -0.03 1.18
N TRP A 95 -9.82 0.57 0.06
CA TRP A 95 -10.42 1.82 -0.42
C TRP A 95 -11.92 1.68 -0.71
N THR A 96 -12.37 0.55 -1.28
CA THR A 96 -13.81 0.33 -1.57
C THR A 96 -14.67 0.20 -0.31
N THR A 97 -14.09 -0.29 0.79
CA THR A 97 -14.82 -0.64 2.02
C THR A 97 -14.74 0.45 3.07
N GLU A 98 -13.59 1.12 3.19
CA GLU A 98 -13.28 2.04 4.29
C GLU A 98 -13.37 3.53 3.93
N VAL A 99 -13.25 3.90 2.64
CA VAL A 99 -13.25 5.30 2.21
C VAL A 99 -14.54 5.63 1.45
N LYS A 100 -15.40 6.43 2.07
CA LYS A 100 -16.75 6.76 1.59
C LYS A 100 -17.02 8.25 1.69
N ALA A 101 -18.02 8.74 0.96
CA ALA A 101 -18.57 10.06 1.19
C ALA A 101 -19.30 10.12 2.55
N ALA A 102 -19.58 11.32 3.05
CA ALA A 102 -20.28 11.51 4.31
C ALA A 102 -21.69 10.88 4.36
N ASP A 103 -22.33 10.70 3.20
CA ASP A 103 -23.62 10.01 3.06
C ASP A 103 -23.49 8.47 2.95
N GLY A 104 -22.26 7.94 3.05
CA GLY A 104 -21.96 6.51 2.94
C GLY A 104 -21.81 5.99 1.52
N SER A 105 -21.96 6.83 0.49
CA SER A 105 -21.72 6.42 -0.89
C SER A 105 -20.25 6.10 -1.15
N GLN A 106 -19.99 5.13 -2.03
CA GLN A 106 -18.64 4.78 -2.45
C GLN A 106 -18.05 5.90 -3.32
N ILE A 107 -16.76 6.19 -3.10
CA ILE A 107 -16.00 7.12 -3.95
C ILE A 107 -14.94 6.41 -4.80
N TRP A 108 -14.73 5.12 -4.54
CA TRP A 108 -13.79 4.23 -5.23
C TRP A 108 -14.55 3.04 -5.84
N LYS A 109 -14.03 2.51 -6.96
CA LYS A 109 -14.72 1.56 -7.85
C LYS A 109 -14.11 0.17 -7.80
#